data_AF-A0A8I2ZS65-F1
#
_entry.id   AF-A0A8I2ZS65-F1
#
_cell.length_a   1.000
_cell.length_b   1.000
_cell.length_c   1.000
_cell.angle_alpha   90.00
_cell.angle_beta   90.00
_cell.angle_gamma   90.00
#
_symmetry.space_group_name_H-M   'P 1'
#
loop_
_entity.id
_entity.type
_entity.pdbx_description
1 polymer ?
#
loop_
_entity_poly.entity_id
_entity_poly.type
_entity_poly.pdbx_seq_one_letter_code
_entity_poly.pdbx_strand_id
1 'polypeptide(L)'
;MLRAATHWAWPDAIQILEGEAGLERLASFLDTSLADHRYTARVKILLAQDGRLACEKGPAAPVPLSNLFPSWLPVPDAEVAAGDPSKTPVYKIVPDTALTSKSEYTHFKTTERAVYDDARSRAGIQLTDTTEVLVVNKTDGSIMEGSLTTPYFFRNGRWVTPPVPQKFSWESGSGGQDGTTRRWALERGIAIEEAVLADSLVDGEECWISNGVRGFIFGRVSLRPE
;
A
#
# COMPACT_ATOMS: atom_id res chain seq x y z
N MET A 1 -3.35 5.55 -11.62
CA MET A 1 -2.80 6.60 -12.50
C MET A 1 -3.93 7.36 -13.19
N LEU A 2 -4.74 6.74 -14.07
CA LEU A 2 -5.84 7.44 -14.76
C LEU A 2 -6.83 8.15 -13.80
N ARG A 3 -7.27 7.49 -12.72
CA ARG A 3 -8.15 8.11 -11.71
C ARG A 3 -7.56 9.40 -11.11
N ALA A 4 -6.24 9.42 -10.92
CA ALA A 4 -5.53 10.56 -10.37
C ALA A 4 -5.44 11.71 -11.38
N ALA A 5 -5.05 11.40 -12.63
CA ALA A 5 -5.03 12.37 -13.73
C ALA A 5 -6.42 12.97 -14.00
N THR A 6 -7.48 12.16 -13.88
CA THR A 6 -8.87 12.61 -13.99
C THR A 6 -9.24 13.55 -12.86
N HIS A 7 -8.87 13.22 -11.62
CA HIS A 7 -9.17 14.03 -10.45
C HIS A 7 -8.58 15.45 -10.54
N TRP A 8 -7.32 15.58 -11.00
CA TRP A 8 -6.67 16.89 -11.18
C TRP A 8 -6.89 17.51 -12.57
N ALA A 9 -7.76 16.94 -13.40
CA ALA A 9 -8.07 17.43 -14.74
C ALA A 9 -6.80 17.66 -15.60
N TRP A 10 -5.98 16.62 -15.77
CA TRP A 10 -4.79 16.64 -16.63
C TRP A 10 -5.13 16.08 -18.02
N PRO A 11 -5.58 16.90 -18.99
CA PRO A 11 -6.15 16.41 -20.24
C PRO A 11 -5.16 15.55 -21.04
N ASP A 12 -3.90 15.96 -21.15
CA ASP A 12 -2.88 15.22 -21.90
C ASP A 12 -2.60 13.86 -21.24
N ALA A 13 -2.48 13.84 -19.91
CA ALA A 13 -2.28 12.60 -19.15
C ALA A 13 -3.48 11.65 -19.22
N ILE A 14 -4.71 12.18 -19.23
CA ILE A 14 -5.94 11.41 -19.45
C ILE A 14 -5.93 10.81 -20.84
N GLN A 15 -5.67 11.61 -21.88
CA GLN A 15 -5.61 11.15 -23.27
C GLN A 15 -4.60 10.01 -23.44
N ILE A 16 -3.45 10.07 -22.77
CA ILE A 16 -2.45 9.00 -22.82
C ILE A 16 -2.96 7.69 -22.21
N LEU A 17 -3.75 7.75 -21.13
CA LEU A 17 -4.13 6.57 -20.33
C LEU A 17 -5.56 6.05 -20.56
N GLU A 18 -6.44 6.82 -21.19
CA GLU A 18 -7.86 6.48 -21.29
C GLU A 18 -8.15 5.38 -22.32
N GLY A 19 -9.07 4.48 -21.94
CA GLY A 19 -9.56 3.39 -22.77
C GLY A 19 -8.55 2.29 -23.07
N GLU A 20 -8.95 1.33 -23.89
CA GLU A 20 -8.09 0.20 -24.31
C GLU A 20 -6.83 0.67 -25.01
N ALA A 21 -6.92 1.70 -25.86
CA ALA A 21 -5.75 2.27 -26.53
C ALA A 21 -4.74 2.86 -25.54
N GLY A 22 -5.19 3.41 -24.40
CA GLY A 22 -4.31 3.88 -23.33
C GLY A 22 -3.60 2.74 -22.60
N LEU A 23 -4.32 1.63 -22.37
CA LEU A 23 -3.74 0.41 -21.81
C LEU A 23 -2.69 -0.19 -22.75
N GLU A 24 -2.98 -0.29 -24.05
CA GLU A 24 -2.04 -0.77 -25.07
C GLU A 24 -0.79 0.10 -25.17
N ARG A 25 -0.94 1.43 -25.11
CA ARG A 25 0.20 2.37 -25.06
C ARG A 25 1.07 2.14 -23.83
N LEU A 26 0.46 1.99 -22.65
CA LEU A 26 1.19 1.74 -21.41
C LEU A 26 1.91 0.39 -21.43
N ALA A 27 1.27 -0.66 -21.94
CA ALA A 27 1.87 -1.98 -22.12
C ALA A 27 3.08 -1.91 -23.08
N SER A 28 2.90 -1.32 -24.25
CA SER A 28 3.98 -1.15 -25.25
C SER A 28 5.16 -0.34 -24.70
N PHE A 29 4.87 0.72 -23.93
CA PHE A 29 5.89 1.52 -23.25
C PHE A 29 6.69 0.69 -22.25
N LEU A 30 6.02 -0.17 -21.47
CA LEU A 30 6.67 -1.06 -20.51
C LEU A 30 7.50 -2.14 -21.21
N ASP A 31 6.97 -2.78 -22.25
CA ASP A 31 7.68 -3.80 -23.02
C ASP A 31 8.98 -3.25 -23.59
N THR A 32 8.93 -2.03 -24.13
CA THR A 32 10.13 -1.34 -24.64
C THR A 32 11.08 -0.94 -23.50
N SER A 33 10.55 -0.39 -22.41
CA SER A 33 11.35 0.02 -21.25
C SER A 33 12.03 -1.16 -20.53
N LEU A 34 11.47 -2.36 -20.67
CA LEU A 34 11.90 -3.58 -19.99
C LEU A 34 12.48 -4.64 -20.95
N ALA A 35 12.69 -4.32 -22.23
CA ALA A 35 13.08 -5.27 -23.28
C ALA A 35 14.32 -6.13 -22.93
N ASP A 36 15.30 -5.55 -22.23
CA ASP A 36 16.54 -6.23 -21.81
C ASP A 36 16.50 -6.80 -20.39
N HIS A 37 15.36 -6.68 -19.70
CA HIS A 37 15.24 -7.12 -18.32
C HIS A 37 14.99 -8.63 -18.24
N ARG A 38 15.75 -9.32 -17.38
CA ARG A 38 15.74 -10.79 -17.27
C ARG A 38 15.63 -11.31 -15.83
N TYR A 39 15.43 -10.43 -14.86
CA TYR A 39 15.36 -10.76 -13.44
C TYR A 39 14.18 -10.05 -12.76
N THR A 40 14.00 -10.25 -11.47
CA THR A 40 12.95 -9.56 -10.71
C THR A 40 13.37 -8.11 -10.46
N ALA A 41 12.53 -7.14 -10.86
CA ALA A 41 12.76 -5.73 -10.57
C ALA A 41 11.55 -5.05 -9.96
N ARG A 42 11.87 -4.03 -9.15
CA ARG A 42 10.92 -2.99 -8.80
C ARG A 42 10.81 -2.05 -10.00
N VAL A 43 9.64 -1.99 -10.60
CA VAL A 43 9.32 -1.05 -11.68
C VAL A 43 8.49 0.10 -11.12
N LYS A 44 8.93 1.33 -11.35
CA LYS A 44 8.21 2.55 -10.99
C LYS A 44 7.87 3.31 -12.27
N ILE A 45 6.59 3.45 -12.52
CA ILE A 45 6.06 4.20 -13.66
C ILE A 45 5.68 5.59 -13.16
N LEU A 46 6.13 6.63 -13.86
CA LEU A 46 5.74 8.01 -13.63
C LEU A 46 4.93 8.52 -14.80
N LEU A 47 3.93 9.34 -14.50
CA LEU A 47 3.15 10.09 -15.47
C LEU A 47 3.20 11.55 -15.07
N ALA A 48 3.74 12.39 -15.95
CA ALA A 48 3.70 13.82 -15.80
C ALA A 48 2.35 14.39 -16.26
N GLN A 49 2.03 15.61 -15.82
CA GLN A 49 0.80 16.31 -16.17
C GLN A 49 0.60 16.49 -17.69
N ASP A 50 1.69 16.66 -18.44
CA ASP A 50 1.71 16.77 -19.90
C ASP A 50 1.68 15.40 -20.63
N GLY A 51 1.33 14.32 -19.92
CA GLY A 51 1.17 12.98 -20.48
C GLY A 51 2.47 12.20 -20.67
N ARG A 52 3.63 12.77 -20.35
CA ARG A 52 4.91 12.07 -20.50
C ARG A 52 5.03 10.91 -19.52
N LEU A 53 5.33 9.72 -20.06
CA LEU A 53 5.63 8.52 -19.27
C LEU A 53 7.14 8.40 -19.02
N ALA A 54 7.50 7.96 -17.82
CA ALA A 54 8.86 7.54 -17.49
C ALA A 54 8.85 6.22 -16.71
N CYS A 55 9.91 5.44 -16.86
CA CYS A 55 10.08 4.14 -16.21
C CYS A 55 11.41 4.12 -15.46
N GLU A 56 11.35 3.99 -14.15
CA GLU A 56 12.52 3.72 -13.31
C GLU A 56 12.54 2.24 -12.93
N LYS A 57 13.73 1.65 -12.92
CA LYS A 57 13.99 0.26 -12.53
C LYS A 57 14.89 0.24 -11.29
N GLY A 58 14.60 -0.66 -10.36
CA GLY A 58 15.49 -0.93 -9.23
C GLY A 58 15.50 -2.41 -8.88
N PRO A 59 16.51 -2.86 -8.10
CA PRO A 59 16.55 -4.23 -7.63
C PRO A 59 15.33 -4.52 -6.76
N ALA A 60 14.79 -5.74 -6.88
CA ALA A 60 13.81 -6.29 -5.97
C ALA A 60 14.22 -7.71 -5.60
N ALA A 61 14.11 -8.04 -4.32
CA ALA A 61 14.28 -9.41 -3.87
C ALA A 61 13.15 -10.28 -4.45
N PRO A 62 13.43 -11.53 -4.87
CA PRO A 62 12.38 -12.47 -5.20
C PRO A 62 11.42 -12.66 -4.03
N VAL A 63 10.12 -12.68 -4.31
CA VAL A 63 9.07 -12.90 -3.32
C VAL A 63 8.32 -14.18 -3.70
N PRO A 64 8.08 -15.12 -2.76
CA PRO A 64 7.29 -16.31 -3.05
C PRO A 64 5.89 -15.94 -3.58
N LEU A 65 5.35 -16.77 -4.47
CA LEU A 65 3.98 -16.56 -4.97
C LEU A 65 2.94 -16.58 -3.85
N SER A 66 3.16 -17.37 -2.80
CA SER A 66 2.28 -17.38 -1.62
C SER A 66 2.25 -16.04 -0.88
N ASN A 67 3.33 -15.24 -0.94
CA ASN A 67 3.34 -13.87 -0.40
C ASN A 67 2.85 -12.85 -1.44
N LEU A 68 3.09 -13.03 -2.75
CA LEU A 68 2.59 -12.10 -3.78
C LEU A 68 1.07 -12.19 -3.97
N PHE A 69 0.55 -13.41 -3.98
CA PHE A 69 -0.85 -13.72 -4.30
C PHE A 69 -1.41 -14.81 -3.37
N PRO A 70 -1.45 -14.58 -2.03
CA PRO A 70 -1.99 -15.54 -1.08
C PRO A 70 -3.48 -15.81 -1.33
N SER A 71 -3.93 -17.06 -1.28
CA SER A 71 -5.37 -17.36 -1.28
C SER A 71 -6.05 -16.99 0.04
N TRP A 72 -5.29 -16.88 1.13
CA TRP A 72 -5.75 -16.51 2.47
C TRP A 72 -4.56 -16.00 3.32
N LEU A 73 -4.85 -15.36 4.45
CA LEU A 73 -3.83 -14.94 5.42
C LEU A 73 -3.98 -15.74 6.73
N PRO A 74 -2.90 -16.40 7.22
CA PRO A 74 -2.84 -17.04 8.52
C PRO A 74 -3.39 -16.14 9.61
N VAL A 75 -4.38 -16.64 10.37
CA VAL A 75 -4.93 -15.96 11.55
C VAL A 75 -3.84 -15.83 12.63
N PRO A 76 -4.00 -14.92 13.61
CA PRO A 76 -3.04 -14.79 14.70
C PRO A 76 -2.76 -16.13 15.39
N ASP A 77 -1.49 -16.36 15.73
CA ASP A 77 -0.98 -17.56 16.42
C ASP A 77 -1.15 -18.89 15.68
N ALA A 78 -1.71 -18.89 14.46
CA ALA A 78 -1.74 -20.09 13.62
C ALA A 78 -0.34 -20.47 13.13
N GLU A 79 -0.09 -21.78 13.11
CA GLU A 79 1.07 -22.36 12.44
C GLU A 79 0.98 -22.12 10.92
N VAL A 80 2.13 -21.83 10.30
CA VAL A 80 2.23 -21.59 8.86
C VAL A 80 2.46 -22.92 8.16
N ALA A 81 1.49 -23.37 7.38
CA ALA A 81 1.57 -24.61 6.61
C ALA A 81 2.30 -24.40 5.26
N ALA A 82 2.63 -25.52 4.59
CA ALA A 82 3.21 -25.46 3.27
C ALA A 82 2.22 -24.83 2.27
N GLY A 83 2.66 -23.76 1.58
CA GLY A 83 1.84 -23.01 0.63
C GLY A 83 1.26 -21.71 1.21
N ASP A 84 1.32 -21.53 2.52
CA ASP A 84 0.89 -20.28 3.16
C ASP A 84 1.90 -19.15 2.91
N PRO A 85 1.46 -17.87 3.02
CA PRO A 85 2.39 -16.75 3.02
C PRO A 85 3.36 -16.86 4.19
N SER A 86 4.65 -16.66 3.91
CA SER A 86 5.70 -16.63 4.94
C SER A 86 5.47 -15.49 5.93
N LYS A 87 5.65 -15.78 7.23
CA LYS A 87 5.72 -14.79 8.31
C LYS A 87 7.13 -14.18 8.51
N THR A 88 8.10 -14.57 7.68
CA THR A 88 9.49 -14.07 7.71
C THR A 88 9.80 -13.24 6.47
N PRO A 89 10.42 -12.05 6.61
CA PRO A 89 10.77 -11.38 7.87
C PRO A 89 9.54 -10.81 8.60
N VAL A 90 9.66 -10.63 9.92
CA VAL A 90 8.65 -9.94 10.74
C VAL A 90 8.92 -8.45 10.69
N TYR A 91 7.98 -7.65 10.18
CA TYR A 91 8.08 -6.20 10.22
C TYR A 91 7.63 -5.64 11.57
N LYS A 92 8.37 -4.68 12.11
CA LYS A 92 7.93 -3.84 13.21
C LYS A 92 6.92 -2.81 12.68
N ILE A 93 5.72 -2.79 13.22
CA ILE A 93 4.65 -1.89 12.79
C ILE A 93 4.39 -0.87 13.89
N VAL A 94 4.63 0.42 13.60
CA VAL A 94 4.49 1.49 14.60
C VAL A 94 3.43 2.49 14.16
N PRO A 95 2.52 2.95 15.04
CA PRO A 95 1.69 4.10 14.72
C PRO A 95 2.55 5.38 14.69
N ASP A 96 2.28 6.26 13.73
CA ASP A 96 2.88 7.59 13.70
C ASP A 96 2.45 8.38 14.94
N THR A 97 3.38 9.15 15.51
CA THR A 97 3.12 10.02 16.65
C THR A 97 2.42 11.32 16.26
N ALA A 98 2.44 11.67 14.97
CA ALA A 98 1.69 12.80 14.44
C ALA A 98 0.40 12.36 13.74
N LEU A 99 -0.64 13.16 13.91
CA LEU A 99 -1.92 12.97 13.22
C LEU A 99 -1.92 13.65 11.85
N THR A 100 -2.50 12.98 10.86
CA THR A 100 -2.53 13.41 9.47
C THR A 100 -3.94 13.72 9.01
N SER A 101 -4.14 14.88 8.37
CA SER A 101 -5.39 15.15 7.65
C SER A 101 -5.40 14.37 6.33
N LYS A 102 -6.52 13.71 6.02
CA LYS A 102 -6.74 13.13 4.69
C LYS A 102 -6.55 14.20 3.62
N SER A 103 -6.05 13.82 2.46
CA SER A 103 -5.90 14.69 1.29
C SER A 103 -5.90 13.85 0.01
N GLU A 104 -6.01 14.54 -1.12
CA GLU A 104 -5.83 13.99 -2.46
C GLU A 104 -4.50 13.23 -2.57
N TYR A 105 -3.44 13.73 -1.94
CA TYR A 105 -2.10 13.12 -1.95
C TYR A 105 -1.99 11.88 -1.08
N THR A 106 -2.85 11.73 -0.06
CA THR A 106 -3.00 10.45 0.63
C THR A 106 -3.84 9.46 -0.17
N HIS A 107 -4.76 9.94 -0.99
CA HIS A 107 -5.70 9.09 -1.73
C HIS A 107 -5.21 8.61 -3.11
N PHE A 108 -4.42 9.42 -3.81
CA PHE A 108 -3.76 9.05 -5.07
C PHE A 108 -2.24 8.94 -4.95
N LYS A 109 -1.68 7.85 -5.49
CA LYS A 109 -0.23 7.62 -5.44
C LYS A 109 0.49 8.63 -6.33
N THR A 110 1.14 9.61 -5.71
CA THR A 110 1.93 10.64 -6.40
C THR A 110 3.38 10.66 -5.91
N THR A 111 4.18 11.57 -6.47
CA THR A 111 5.52 11.91 -5.98
C THR A 111 5.50 12.95 -4.85
N GLU A 112 4.36 13.58 -4.56
CA GLU A 112 4.18 14.40 -3.36
C GLU A 112 3.99 13.45 -2.17
N ARG A 113 4.98 13.43 -1.28
CA ARG A 113 5.14 12.40 -0.25
C ARG A 113 5.53 12.93 1.12
N ALA A 114 5.56 14.25 1.32
CA ALA A 114 5.99 14.87 2.56
C ALA A 114 5.36 14.23 3.81
N VAL A 115 4.04 13.99 3.80
CA VAL A 115 3.32 13.34 4.91
C VAL A 115 3.92 11.98 5.29
N TYR A 116 4.24 11.14 4.30
CA TYR A 116 4.80 9.81 4.54
C TYR A 116 6.28 9.87 4.90
N ASP A 117 7.03 10.76 4.26
CA ASP A 117 8.47 10.91 4.50
C ASP A 117 8.72 11.48 5.91
N ASP A 118 7.88 12.41 6.36
CA ASP A 118 7.89 12.94 7.72
C ASP A 118 7.50 11.87 8.75
N ALA A 119 6.49 11.04 8.46
CA ALA A 119 6.09 9.92 9.34
C ALA A 119 7.24 8.92 9.52
N ARG A 120 7.91 8.57 8.41
CA ARG A 120 9.09 7.69 8.44
C ARG A 120 10.25 8.32 9.20
N SER A 121 10.47 9.62 9.04
CA SER A 121 11.50 10.37 9.77
C SER A 121 11.24 10.36 11.28
N ARG A 122 10.01 10.63 11.73
CA ARG A 122 9.61 10.55 13.15
C ARG A 122 9.80 9.15 13.73
N ALA A 123 9.50 8.12 12.93
CA ALA A 123 9.68 6.73 13.31
C ALA A 123 11.15 6.23 13.16
N GLY A 124 12.08 7.08 12.72
CA GLY A 124 13.50 6.73 12.55
C GLY A 124 13.79 5.74 11.42
N ILE A 125 12.84 5.50 10.52
CA ILE A 125 12.90 4.40 9.54
C ILE A 125 13.88 4.70 8.42
N GLN A 126 14.94 3.90 8.32
CA GLN A 126 15.90 3.90 7.23
C GLN A 126 15.45 3.03 6.05
N LEU A 127 16.17 3.10 4.93
CA LEU A 127 15.79 2.44 3.68
C LEU A 127 15.74 0.90 3.78
N THR A 128 16.58 0.31 4.62
CA THR A 128 16.74 -1.15 4.77
C THR A 128 15.98 -1.74 5.95
N ASP A 129 15.30 -0.89 6.73
CA ASP A 129 14.67 -1.33 7.95
C ASP A 129 13.44 -2.20 7.65
N THR A 130 13.23 -3.19 8.52
CA THR A 130 12.01 -4.00 8.57
C THR A 130 10.99 -3.32 9.47
N THR A 131 10.80 -2.02 9.27
CA THR A 131 9.85 -1.20 10.03
C THR A 131 8.91 -0.49 9.06
N GLU A 132 7.63 -0.46 9.40
CA GLU A 132 6.62 0.32 8.70
C GLU A 132 5.88 1.20 9.71
N VAL A 133 5.60 2.44 9.30
CA VAL A 133 4.85 3.40 10.12
C VAL A 133 3.44 3.53 9.57
N LEU A 134 2.45 3.41 10.46
CA LEU A 134 1.03 3.61 10.17
C LEU A 134 0.68 5.09 10.29
N VAL A 135 0.07 5.66 9.26
CA VAL A 135 -0.45 7.02 9.26
C VAL A 135 -1.81 7.03 9.95
N VAL A 136 -1.98 7.93 10.91
CA VAL A 136 -3.21 8.05 11.72
C VAL A 136 -4.03 9.26 11.27
N ASN A 137 -5.31 9.05 11.01
CA ASN A 137 -6.25 10.09 10.60
C ASN A 137 -6.54 11.05 11.77
N LYS A 138 -6.29 12.34 11.54
CA LYS A 138 -6.51 13.42 12.51
C LYS A 138 -7.97 13.61 12.90
N THR A 139 -8.91 13.22 12.04
CA THR A 139 -10.33 13.51 12.23
C THR A 139 -10.97 12.60 13.28
N ASP A 140 -10.64 11.32 13.25
CA ASP A 140 -11.29 10.28 14.04
C ASP A 140 -10.32 9.31 14.75
N GLY A 141 -9.00 9.50 14.59
CA GLY A 141 -7.99 8.62 15.16
C GLY A 141 -7.89 7.24 14.49
N SER A 142 -8.56 7.02 13.36
CA SER A 142 -8.47 5.76 12.61
C SER A 142 -7.12 5.62 11.89
N ILE A 143 -6.63 4.40 11.75
CA ILE A 143 -5.51 4.08 10.88
C ILE A 143 -5.92 4.28 9.43
N MET A 144 -5.11 5.01 8.66
CA MET A 144 -5.31 5.22 7.23
C MET A 144 -4.66 4.08 6.42
N GLU A 145 -3.34 4.01 6.51
CA GLU A 145 -2.48 3.08 5.79
C GLU A 145 -1.06 3.09 6.40
N GLY A 146 -0.13 2.31 5.86
CA GLY A 146 1.31 2.44 6.14
C GLY A 146 2.00 3.40 5.17
N SER A 147 3.21 3.87 5.48
CA SER A 147 3.94 4.83 4.63
C SER A 147 4.21 4.34 3.21
N LEU A 148 4.27 3.01 3.02
CA LEU A 148 4.49 2.33 1.75
C LEU A 148 3.53 1.16 1.50
N THR A 149 2.55 0.93 2.36
CA THR A 149 1.77 -0.31 2.41
C THR A 149 0.33 -0.11 2.87
N THR A 150 -0.54 -1.07 2.57
CA THR A 150 -1.88 -1.19 3.15
C THR A 150 -1.84 -2.19 4.32
N PRO A 151 -2.32 -1.82 5.52
CA PRO A 151 -2.37 -2.71 6.68
C PRO A 151 -3.65 -3.56 6.74
N TYR A 152 -3.54 -4.72 7.38
CA TYR A 152 -4.63 -5.64 7.68
C TYR A 152 -4.51 -6.10 9.13
N PHE A 153 -5.60 -5.95 9.89
CA PHE A 153 -5.67 -6.30 11.30
C PHE A 153 -6.70 -7.41 11.51
N PHE A 154 -6.51 -8.26 12.51
CA PHE A 154 -7.47 -9.31 12.82
C PHE A 154 -8.49 -8.80 13.84
N ARG A 155 -9.76 -8.68 13.44
CA ARG A 155 -10.85 -8.19 14.28
C ARG A 155 -12.06 -9.09 14.11
N ASN A 156 -12.70 -9.46 15.23
CA ASN A 156 -13.94 -10.23 15.22
C ASN A 156 -13.88 -11.52 14.36
N GLY A 157 -12.74 -12.24 14.40
CA GLY A 157 -12.56 -13.50 13.67
C GLY A 157 -12.24 -13.37 12.18
N ARG A 158 -11.92 -12.17 11.69
CA ARG A 158 -11.62 -11.92 10.27
C ARG A 158 -10.52 -10.87 10.10
N TRP A 159 -9.87 -10.89 8.93
CA TRP A 159 -8.97 -9.82 8.53
C TRP A 159 -9.76 -8.61 8.05
N VAL A 160 -9.40 -7.45 8.56
CA VAL A 160 -9.99 -6.16 8.18
C VAL A 160 -8.91 -5.20 7.72
N THR A 161 -9.25 -4.31 6.79
CA THR A 161 -8.38 -3.23 6.31
C THR A 161 -9.14 -1.90 6.35
N PRO A 162 -8.47 -0.76 6.59
CA PRO A 162 -9.15 0.52 6.64
C PRO A 162 -9.99 0.82 5.37
N PRO A 163 -11.20 1.40 5.53
CA PRO A 163 -12.07 1.73 4.41
C PRO A 163 -11.50 2.87 3.57
N VAL A 164 -11.45 2.69 2.25
CA VAL A 164 -10.99 3.69 1.29
C VAL A 164 -11.98 3.75 0.13
N PRO A 165 -12.68 4.89 -0.08
CA PRO A 165 -13.63 5.03 -1.17
C PRO A 165 -12.90 4.97 -2.52
N GLN A 166 -13.56 4.45 -3.55
CA GLN A 166 -12.97 4.32 -4.90
C GLN A 166 -12.60 5.68 -5.53
N LYS A 167 -13.33 6.73 -5.14
CA LYS A 167 -13.11 8.13 -5.50
C LYS A 167 -12.71 8.89 -4.25
N PHE A 168 -11.86 9.90 -4.42
CA PHE A 168 -11.50 10.78 -3.31
C PHE A 168 -12.75 11.39 -2.67
N SER A 169 -12.78 11.37 -1.33
CA SER A 169 -13.87 11.91 -0.53
C SER A 169 -13.33 12.47 0.79
N TRP A 170 -13.76 13.67 1.12
CA TRP A 170 -13.47 14.29 2.41
C TRP A 170 -14.28 13.64 3.54
N GLU A 171 -15.50 13.21 3.24
CA GLU A 171 -16.50 12.80 4.23
C GLU A 171 -16.44 11.31 4.56
N SER A 172 -16.03 10.46 3.62
CA SER A 172 -16.09 9.01 3.76
C SER A 172 -14.70 8.35 3.82
N GLY A 173 -14.62 7.21 4.51
CA GLY A 173 -13.43 6.38 4.64
C GLY A 173 -12.37 6.94 5.59
N SER A 174 -11.43 6.07 5.98
CA SER A 174 -10.30 6.40 6.85
C SER A 174 -9.24 7.24 6.13
N GLY A 175 -9.28 7.29 4.80
CA GLY A 175 -8.27 7.93 3.97
C GLY A 175 -7.18 6.94 3.55
N GLY A 176 -6.11 7.45 2.93
CA GLY A 176 -5.06 6.61 2.35
C GLY A 176 -5.39 6.07 0.95
N GLN A 177 -4.51 5.22 0.41
CA GLN A 177 -4.57 4.74 -0.97
C GLN A 177 -5.57 3.61 -1.22
N ASP A 178 -6.26 3.69 -2.37
CA ASP A 178 -6.97 2.56 -2.97
C ASP A 178 -6.00 1.60 -3.72
N GLY A 179 -5.05 1.05 -2.95
CA GLY A 179 -3.92 0.25 -3.43
C GLY A 179 -4.31 -0.98 -4.26
N THR A 180 -3.39 -1.45 -5.11
CA THR A 180 -3.65 -2.61 -5.99
C THR A 180 -3.81 -3.92 -5.22
N THR A 181 -2.89 -4.23 -4.30
CA THR A 181 -2.98 -5.44 -3.45
C THR A 181 -4.17 -5.39 -2.50
N ARG A 182 -4.51 -4.19 -2.00
CA ARG A 182 -5.73 -3.93 -1.22
C ARG A 182 -6.98 -4.34 -1.98
N ARG A 183 -7.19 -3.76 -3.17
CA ARG A 183 -8.36 -4.09 -4.01
C ARG A 183 -8.43 -5.57 -4.32
N TRP A 184 -7.28 -6.16 -4.67
CA TRP A 184 -7.18 -7.60 -4.93
C TRP A 184 -7.57 -8.46 -3.72
N ALA A 185 -7.18 -8.06 -2.50
CA ALA A 185 -7.54 -8.75 -1.26
C ALA A 185 -9.05 -8.69 -0.97
N LEU A 186 -9.64 -7.50 -1.14
CA LEU A 186 -11.07 -7.26 -0.97
C LEU A 186 -11.90 -8.07 -1.99
N GLU A 187 -11.51 -8.05 -3.27
CA GLU A 187 -12.17 -8.80 -4.35
C GLU A 187 -12.16 -10.31 -4.10
N ARG A 188 -11.20 -10.83 -3.32
CA ARG A 188 -11.07 -12.24 -2.97
C ARG A 188 -11.66 -12.61 -1.62
N GLY A 189 -12.18 -11.64 -0.87
CA GLY A 189 -12.66 -11.88 0.50
C GLY A 189 -11.57 -12.28 1.48
N ILE A 190 -10.29 -12.00 1.18
CA ILE A 190 -9.17 -12.25 2.10
C ILE A 190 -9.26 -11.30 3.29
N ALA A 191 -9.73 -10.08 3.04
CA ALA A 191 -10.05 -9.10 4.06
C ALA A 191 -11.34 -8.38 3.67
N ILE A 192 -11.92 -7.67 4.62
CA ILE A 192 -13.03 -6.75 4.39
C ILE A 192 -12.70 -5.34 4.90
N GLU A 193 -13.51 -4.36 4.53
CA GLU A 193 -13.36 -3.00 5.08
C GLU A 193 -13.93 -2.91 6.50
N GLU A 194 -13.11 -2.42 7.44
CA GLU A 194 -13.52 -2.04 8.79
C GLU A 194 -12.55 -0.96 9.28
N ALA A 195 -13.07 0.10 9.90
CA ALA A 195 -12.21 1.11 10.50
C ALA A 195 -11.48 0.54 11.72
N VAL A 196 -10.18 0.81 11.83
CA VAL A 196 -9.35 0.40 12.97
C VAL A 196 -8.84 1.66 13.65
N LEU A 197 -9.16 1.86 14.93
CA LEU A 197 -8.66 3.01 15.69
C LEU A 197 -7.23 2.76 16.14
N ALA A 198 -6.38 3.79 16.09
CA ALA A 198 -5.00 3.70 16.59
C ALA A 198 -4.96 3.26 18.06
N ASP A 199 -5.87 3.79 18.88
CA ASP A 199 -5.98 3.44 20.30
C ASP A 199 -6.53 2.02 20.56
N SER A 200 -7.04 1.34 19.51
CA SER A 200 -7.45 -0.07 19.60
C SER A 200 -6.31 -1.05 19.31
N LEU A 201 -5.15 -0.54 18.92
CA LEU A 201 -3.98 -1.37 18.66
C LEU A 201 -3.45 -1.97 19.96
N VAL A 202 -2.91 -3.20 19.87
CA VAL A 202 -2.32 -3.91 21.01
C VAL A 202 -0.86 -4.20 20.71
N ASP A 203 0.02 -3.89 21.67
CA ASP A 203 1.44 -4.19 21.55
C ASP A 203 1.67 -5.70 21.31
N GLY A 204 2.44 -6.03 20.28
CA GLY A 204 2.73 -7.41 19.85
C GLY A 204 1.66 -8.07 18.97
N GLU A 205 0.51 -7.41 18.72
CA GLU A 205 -0.55 -8.02 17.89
C GLU A 205 -0.04 -8.31 16.47
N GLU A 206 -0.47 -9.45 15.94
CA GLU A 206 -0.13 -9.87 14.58
C GLU A 206 -0.95 -9.07 13.57
N CYS A 207 -0.29 -8.59 12.53
CA CYS A 207 -0.94 -7.96 11.39
C CYS A 207 -0.22 -8.33 10.09
N TRP A 208 -0.86 -7.98 8.97
CA TRP A 208 -0.23 -8.04 7.66
C TRP A 208 -0.16 -6.65 7.06
N ILE A 209 0.83 -6.40 6.23
CA ILE A 209 0.92 -5.21 5.38
C ILE A 209 1.13 -5.64 3.94
N SER A 210 0.67 -4.85 2.95
CA SER A 210 0.87 -5.21 1.55
C SER A 210 1.19 -4.04 0.63
N ASN A 211 1.90 -4.32 -0.45
CA ASN A 211 1.97 -3.43 -1.62
C ASN A 211 2.25 -4.21 -2.90
N GLY A 212 2.06 -3.55 -4.05
CA GLY A 212 2.24 -4.16 -5.37
C GLY A 212 3.67 -4.56 -5.75
N VAL A 213 4.68 -4.33 -4.88
CA VAL A 213 6.08 -4.73 -5.12
C VAL A 213 6.43 -5.98 -4.31
N ARG A 214 6.00 -6.03 -3.05
CA ARG A 214 6.41 -7.07 -2.09
C ARG A 214 5.29 -8.03 -1.69
N GLY A 215 4.08 -7.86 -2.24
CA GLY A 215 2.94 -8.68 -1.86
C GLY A 215 2.52 -8.41 -0.42
N PHE A 216 2.17 -9.48 0.30
CA PHE A 216 1.77 -9.50 1.70
C PHE A 216 2.96 -9.88 2.58
N ILE A 217 3.19 -9.05 3.59
CA ILE A 217 4.32 -9.12 4.51
C ILE A 217 3.75 -9.17 5.92
N PHE A 218 4.26 -10.08 6.73
CA PHE A 218 3.85 -10.20 8.12
C PHE A 218 4.47 -9.10 8.98
N GLY A 219 3.71 -8.61 9.95
CA GLY A 219 4.18 -7.62 10.91
C GLY A 219 3.65 -7.86 12.31
N ARG A 220 4.30 -7.21 13.28
CA ARG A 220 3.84 -7.11 14.66
C ARG A 220 3.82 -5.66 15.09
N VAL A 221 2.72 -5.27 15.73
CA VAL A 221 2.57 -3.93 16.26
C VAL A 221 3.54 -3.70 17.43
N SER A 222 4.15 -2.53 17.46
CA SER A 222 5.01 -2.05 18.55
C SER A 222 4.53 -0.66 18.96
N LEU A 223 3.93 -0.56 20.15
CA LEU A 223 3.40 0.71 20.70
C LEU A 223 4.43 1.44 21.56
N ARG A 224 5.52 0.77 21.94
CA ARG A 224 6.58 1.35 22.76
C ARG A 224 7.71 1.88 21.87
N PRO A 225 8.24 3.09 22.14
CA PRO A 225 9.55 3.47 21.63
C PRO A 225 10.60 2.51 22.19
N GLU A 226 11.55 2.08 21.36
CA GLU A 226 12.80 1.47 21.85
C GLU A 226 13.73 2.56 22.40
#